data_AF-A0A5C6EIY0-F1
#
_entry.id   AF-A0A5C6EIY0-F1
#
_cell.length_a   1.000
_cell.length_b   1.000
_cell.length_c   1.000
_cell.angle_alpha   90.00
_cell.angle_beta   90.00
_cell.angle_gamma   90.00
#
_symmetry.space_group_name_H-M   'P 1'
#
loop_
_entity.id
_entity.type
_entity.pdbx_description
1 polymer ?
#
loop_
_entity_poly.entity_id
_entity_poly.type
_entity_poly.pdbx_seq_one_letter_code
_entity_poly.pdbx_strand_id
1 'polypeptide(L)' 'MVKVVATNDQAKLLAESNESVEFVDANGKRLGTLMRPPSDEDIRIAKERIAGDGKRHTTDEVVTRLRSLEQS' A
#
# COMPACT_ATOMS: atom_id res chain seq x y z
N MET A 1 22.66 5.41 1.14
CA MET A 1 21.27 5.66 1.56
C MET A 1 20.97 7.13 1.38
N VAL A 2 19.99 7.50 0.54
CA VAL A 2 19.61 8.90 0.30
C VAL A 2 18.50 9.27 1.28
N LYS A 3 18.59 10.46 1.91
CA LYS A 3 17.60 10.96 2.87
C LYS A 3 16.96 12.24 2.32
N VAL A 4 15.64 12.33 2.42
CA VAL A 4 14.87 13.56 2.15
C VAL A 4 14.43 14.13 3.49
N VAL A 5 14.73 15.39 3.76
CA VAL A 5 14.35 16.06 5.01
C VAL A 5 13.06 16.84 4.76
N ALA A 6 12.02 16.48 5.49
CA ALA A 6 10.76 17.22 5.50
C ALA A 6 10.88 18.40 6.48
N THR A 7 10.20 19.52 6.18
CA THR A 7 9.97 20.58 7.16
C THR A 7 9.01 20.09 8.26
N ASN A 8 8.93 20.82 9.38
CA ASN A 8 8.00 20.45 10.46
C ASN A 8 6.54 20.40 9.98
N ASP A 9 6.12 21.35 9.13
CA ASP A 9 4.76 21.38 8.60
C ASP A 9 4.50 20.19 7.66
N GLN A 10 5.47 19.87 6.80
CA GLN A 10 5.39 18.68 5.95
C GLN A 10 5.35 17.41 6.80
N ALA A 11 6.16 17.31 7.86
CA ALA A 11 6.16 16.15 8.74
C ALA A 11 4.80 15.94 9.41
N LYS A 12 4.12 17.02 9.82
CA LYS A 12 2.76 16.95 10.37
C LYS A 12 1.76 16.44 9.34
N LEU A 13 1.78 16.99 8.12
CA LEU A 13 0.91 16.55 7.02
C LEU A 13 1.14 15.07 6.65
N LEU A 14 2.40 14.63 6.63
CA LEU A 14 2.76 13.23 6.35
C LEU A 14 2.27 12.29 7.46
N ALA A 15 2.29 12.74 8.73
CA ALA A 15 1.83 11.94 9.87
C ALA A 15 0.29 11.84 9.94
N GLU A 16 -0.43 12.88 9.52
CA GLU A 16 -1.89 12.95 9.56
C GLU A 16 -2.56 12.41 8.28
N SER A 17 -1.80 12.21 7.20
CA SER A 17 -2.34 11.71 5.94
C SER A 17 -2.83 10.28 6.06
N ASN A 18 -4.15 10.09 5.90
CA ASN A 18 -4.77 8.77 5.75
C ASN A 18 -4.63 8.19 4.33
N GLU A 19 -4.14 9.00 3.39
CA GLU A 19 -3.98 8.63 1.98
C GLU A 19 -2.51 8.48 1.58
N SER A 20 -2.28 7.89 0.40
CA SER A 20 -0.95 7.73 -0.18
C SER A 20 -0.39 9.08 -0.58
N VAL A 21 0.83 9.41 -0.13
CA VAL A 21 1.48 10.69 -0.46
C VAL A 21 2.41 10.50 -1.64
N GLU A 22 2.25 11.28 -2.71
CA GLU A 22 3.15 11.25 -3.86
C GLU A 22 4.37 12.16 -3.65
N PHE A 23 5.55 11.64 -4.00
CA PHE A 23 6.75 12.44 -4.16
C PHE A 23 6.90 12.81 -5.62
N VAL A 24 6.98 14.11 -5.90
CA VAL A 24 7.14 14.67 -7.24
C VAL A 24 8.39 15.54 -7.33
N ASP A 25 8.94 15.71 -8.52
CA ASP A 25 9.96 16.72 -8.78
C ASP A 25 9.35 18.12 -8.95
N ALA A 26 10.20 19.14 -9.16
CA ALA A 26 9.77 20.52 -9.35
C ALA A 26 8.88 20.75 -10.58
N ASN A 27 8.89 19.84 -11.54
CA ASN A 27 8.03 19.89 -12.73
C ASN A 27 6.74 19.08 -12.55
N GLY A 28 6.51 18.51 -11.35
CA GLY A 28 5.36 17.67 -11.06
C GLY A 28 5.51 16.21 -11.52
N LYS A 29 6.70 15.78 -11.97
CA LYS A 29 6.91 14.38 -12.36
C LYS A 29 6.99 13.50 -11.12
N ARG A 30 6.15 12.47 -11.05
CA ARG A 30 6.15 11.47 -9.96
C ARG A 30 7.49 10.74 -9.88
N LEU A 31 8.11 10.82 -8.71
CA LEU A 31 9.33 10.11 -8.32
C LEU A 31 9.01 8.85 -7.51
N GLY A 32 7.90 8.85 -6.77
CA GLY A 32 7.48 7.71 -5.96
C GLY A 32 6.28 8.03 -5.08
N THR A 33 6.00 7.14 -4.13
CA THR A 33 4.89 7.30 -3.17
C THR A 33 5.33 6.86 -1.80
N LEU A 34 5.06 7.68 -0.79
CA LEU A 34 5.12 7.27 0.61
C LEU A 34 3.86 6.48 0.92
N MET A 35 4.02 5.19 1.18
CA MET A 35 2.94 4.42 1.79
C MET A 35 2.92 4.70 3.29
N ARG A 36 1.72 4.85 3.86
CA ARG A 36 1.57 4.89 5.31
C ARG A 36 2.13 3.60 5.91
N PRO A 37 2.77 3.66 7.09
CA PRO A 37 3.06 2.45 7.84
C PRO A 37 1.73 1.70 8.09
N PRO A 38 1.75 0.35 8.06
CA PRO A 38 0.57 -0.44 8.35
C PRO A 38 0.10 -0.13 9.77
N SER A 39 -1.22 0.00 9.94
CA SER A 39 -1.81 0.17 11.27
C SER A 39 -1.71 -1.13 12.06
N ASP A 40 -1.93 -1.06 13.37
CA ASP A 40 -2.02 -2.26 14.20
C ASP A 40 -3.10 -3.23 13.72
N GLU A 41 -4.19 -2.69 13.16
CA GLU A 41 -5.26 -3.47 12.56
C GLU A 41 -4.81 -4.15 11.26
N ASP A 42 -4.09 -3.44 10.38
CA ASP A 42 -3.50 -4.03 9.18
C ASP A 42 -2.54 -5.18 9.55
N ILE A 43 -1.73 -4.98 10.59
CA ILE A 43 -0.79 -5.98 11.13
C ILE A 43 -1.55 -7.16 11.71
N ARG A 44 -2.64 -6.94 12.47
CA ARG A 44 -3.48 -7.99 13.06
C ARG A 44 -4.09 -8.86 11.97
N ILE A 45 -4.75 -8.24 10.99
CA ILE A 45 -5.35 -8.94 9.84
C ILE A 45 -4.28 -9.74 9.08
N ALA A 46 -3.10 -9.16 8.85
CA ALA A 46 -2.00 -9.86 8.19
C ALA A 46 -1.54 -11.09 8.99
N LYS A 47 -1.42 -10.97 10.33
CA LYS A 47 -1.07 -12.10 11.21
C LYS A 47 -2.13 -13.21 11.18
N GLU A 48 -3.41 -12.85 11.24
CA GLU A 48 -4.52 -13.80 11.13
C GLU A 48 -4.50 -14.55 9.80
N ARG A 49 -4.27 -13.84 8.68
CA ARG A 49 -4.14 -14.44 7.34
C ARG A 49 -2.95 -15.38 7.22
N ILE A 50 -1.84 -15.07 7.89
CA ILE A 50 -0.65 -15.94 7.89
C ILE A 50 -0.92 -17.22 8.67
N ALA A 51 -1.61 -17.11 9.82
CA ALA A 51 -1.92 -18.22 10.71
C ALA A 51 -3.08 -19.11 10.21
N GLY A 52 -3.95 -18.58 9.34
CA GLY A 52 -5.05 -19.33 8.75
C GLY A 52 -4.57 -20.49 7.87
N ASP A 53 -5.35 -21.57 7.88
CA ASP A 53 -5.17 -22.79 7.09
C ASP A 53 -5.83 -22.76 5.71
N GLY A 54 -6.48 -21.63 5.37
CA GLY A 54 -7.14 -21.43 4.08
C GLY A 54 -6.21 -21.62 2.89
N LYS A 55 -6.74 -22.21 1.80
CA LYS A 55 -5.99 -22.38 0.56
C LYS A 55 -5.50 -21.03 0.05
N ARG A 56 -4.18 -20.88 -0.10
CA ARG A 56 -3.57 -19.71 -0.74
C ARG A 56 -3.63 -19.88 -2.24
N HIS A 57 -4.08 -18.84 -2.92
CA HIS A 57 -4.16 -18.81 -4.37
C HIS A 57 -3.00 -18.03 -4.97
N THR A 58 -2.50 -18.49 -6.11
CA THR A 58 -1.57 -17.68 -6.90
C THR A 58 -2.32 -16.55 -7.61
N THR A 59 -1.60 -15.52 -8.02
CA THR A 59 -2.18 -14.44 -8.84
C THR A 59 -2.86 -15.00 -10.08
N ASP A 60 -2.28 -16.01 -10.74
CA ASP A 60 -2.85 -16.63 -11.94
C ASP A 60 -4.17 -17.35 -11.67
N GLU A 61 -4.28 -18.06 -10.55
CA GLU A 61 -5.54 -18.71 -10.13
C GLU A 61 -6.65 -17.67 -9.88
N VAL A 62 -6.31 -16.56 -9.22
CA VAL A 62 -7.26 -15.48 -8.95
C VAL A 62 -7.71 -14.80 -10.25
N VAL A 63 -6.76 -14.44 -11.12
CA VAL A 63 -7.05 -13.79 -12.41
C VAL A 63 -7.92 -14.69 -13.29
N THR A 64 -7.59 -15.98 -13.35
CA THR A 64 -8.39 -16.97 -14.09
C THR A 64 -9.83 -17.02 -13.58
N ARG A 65 -10.00 -17.04 -12.25
CA ARG A 65 -11.34 -17.05 -11.64
C ARG A 65 -12.13 -15.79 -11.95
N LEU A 66 -11.52 -14.60 -11.85
CA LEU A 66 -12.19 -13.34 -12.13
C LEU A 66 -12.68 -13.27 -13.59
N ARG A 67 -11.83 -13.65 -14.55
CA ARG A 67 -12.20 -13.72 -15.97
C ARG A 67 -13.38 -14.66 -16.23
N SER A 68 -13.47 -15.77 -15.49
CA SER A 68 -14.60 -16.70 -15.62
C SER A 68 -15.93 -16.12 -15.14
N LEU A 69 -15.91 -15.15 -14.21
CA LEU A 69 -17.09 -14.51 -13.65
C LEU A 69 -17.62 -13.39 -14.54
N GLU A 70 -16.74 -12.72 -15.31
CA GLU A 70 -17.13 -11.67 -16.26
C GLU A 70 -17.78 -12.22 -17.54
N GLN A 71 -17.70 -13.53 -17.77
CA GLN A 71 -18.25 -14.22 -18.94
C GLN A 71 -19.60 -14.92 -18.66
N SER A 72 -20.18 -14.76 -17.46
CA SER A 72 -21.50 -15.27 -17.05
C SER A 72 -22.50 -14.13 -16.87
#